data_AF-A0A7C2RSZ4-F1
#
_entry.id   AF-A0A7C2RSZ4-F1
#
_cell.length_a   1.000
_cell.length_b   1.000
_cell.length_c   1.000
_cell.angle_alpha   90.00
_cell.angle_beta   90.00
_cell.angle_gamma   90.00
#
_symmetry.space_group_name_H-M   'P 1'
#
loop_
_entity.id
_entity.type
_entity.pdbx_description
1 polymer ?
#
loop_
_entity_poly.entity_id
_entity_poly.type
_entity_poly.pdbx_seq_one_letter_code
_entity_poly.pdbx_strand_id
1 'polypeptide(L)'
;MAFILYLLDAPELFDAVDAEAFVDEQRDLPPSDNAKFSAFVHDITQIYPDFSEEDEDGDACVWEEGLDDEASYGEVKELVVSEDLADEDFLAALISVAEKNGLKLYDAEGEVVYPE
;
A
#
# COMPACT_ATOMS: atom_id res chain seq x y z
N MET A 1 13.25 3.47 10.16
CA MET A 1 12.34 4.57 9.78
C MET A 1 11.21 3.95 8.97
N ALA A 2 10.07 4.63 8.81
CA ALA A 2 8.98 4.10 8.00
C ALA A 2 8.58 5.13 6.95
N PHE A 3 8.19 4.67 5.77
CA PHE A 3 7.57 5.51 4.75
C PHE A 3 6.16 5.00 4.45
N ILE A 4 5.35 5.92 3.94
CA ILE A 4 3.94 5.68 3.68
C ILE A 4 3.76 5.54 2.17
N LEU A 5 3.01 4.53 1.77
CA LEU A 5 2.57 4.32 0.40
C LEU A 5 1.04 4.37 0.33
N TYR A 6 0.53 4.92 -0.75
CA TYR A 6 -0.88 4.99 -1.06
C TYR A 6 -1.23 4.01 -2.18
N LEU A 7 -2.14 3.10 -1.88
CA LEU A 7 -2.72 2.15 -2.82
C LEU A 7 -4.11 2.67 -3.23
N LEU A 8 -4.26 3.09 -4.48
CA LEU A 8 -5.46 3.74 -4.99
C LEU A 8 -6.22 2.77 -5.89
N ASP A 9 -7.53 2.65 -5.68
CA ASP A 9 -8.44 2.03 -6.66
C ASP A 9 -8.97 3.05 -7.67
N ALA A 10 -8.04 3.66 -8.38
CA ALA A 10 -8.35 4.66 -9.39
C ALA A 10 -7.51 4.39 -10.65
N PRO A 11 -7.89 3.37 -11.44
CA PRO A 11 -7.13 2.97 -12.64
C PRO A 11 -7.13 4.06 -13.73
N GLU A 12 -7.98 5.07 -13.59
CA GLU A 12 -8.06 6.25 -14.46
C GLU A 12 -7.09 7.38 -14.08
N LEU A 13 -6.38 7.28 -12.95
CA LEU A 13 -5.35 8.24 -12.57
C LEU A 13 -4.00 7.87 -13.20
N PHE A 14 -3.40 8.85 -13.86
CA PHE A 14 -2.13 8.69 -14.59
C PHE A 14 -1.03 9.63 -14.11
N ASP A 15 -1.37 10.65 -13.33
CA ASP A 15 -0.48 11.73 -12.92
C ASP A 15 -0.45 11.88 -11.40
N ALA A 16 0.74 12.12 -10.86
CA ALA A 16 1.02 12.33 -9.43
C ALA A 16 0.11 13.39 -8.79
N VAL A 17 -0.13 14.49 -9.51
CA VAL A 17 -0.96 15.62 -9.03
C VAL A 17 -2.43 15.21 -8.87
N ASP A 18 -2.96 14.41 -9.80
CA ASP A 18 -4.33 13.93 -9.70
C ASP A 18 -4.47 12.84 -8.62
N ALA A 19 -3.40 12.06 -8.38
CA ALA A 19 -3.34 11.11 -7.27
C ALA A 19 -3.34 11.80 -5.90
N GLU A 20 -2.55 12.86 -5.71
CA GLU A 20 -2.55 13.66 -4.46
C GLU A 20 -3.94 14.26 -4.20
N ALA A 21 -4.54 14.87 -5.22
CA ALA A 21 -5.89 15.43 -5.11
C ALA A 21 -6.93 14.35 -4.77
N PHE A 22 -6.83 13.17 -5.40
CA PHE A 22 -7.71 12.05 -5.10
C PHE A 22 -7.54 11.56 -3.66
N VAL A 23 -6.32 11.43 -3.17
CA VAL A 23 -6.06 11.02 -1.77
C VAL A 23 -6.68 12.03 -0.80
N ASP A 24 -6.52 13.33 -1.02
CA ASP A 24 -7.10 14.38 -0.18
C ASP A 24 -8.64 14.32 -0.18
N GLU A 25 -9.26 14.11 -1.35
CA GLU A 25 -10.72 13.95 -1.46
C GLU A 25 -11.25 12.70 -0.75
N GLN A 26 -10.47 11.62 -0.72
CA GLN A 26 -10.87 10.34 -0.13
C GLN A 26 -10.58 10.28 1.39
N ARG A 27 -9.69 11.12 1.92
CA ARG A 27 -9.23 11.05 3.32
C ARG A 27 -10.33 11.27 4.36
N ASP A 28 -11.35 12.05 4.02
CA ASP A 28 -12.51 12.29 4.88
C ASP A 28 -13.65 11.26 4.65
N LEU A 29 -13.47 10.31 3.73
CA LEU A 29 -14.46 9.27 3.45
C LEU A 29 -14.24 8.05 4.34
N PRO A 30 -15.32 7.36 4.76
CA PRO A 30 -15.19 6.11 5.48
C PRO A 30 -14.48 5.06 4.60
N PRO A 31 -13.74 4.09 5.19
CA PRO A 31 -13.15 2.98 4.46
C PRO A 31 -14.18 2.32 3.55
N SER A 32 -13.84 2.17 2.28
CA SER A 32 -14.64 1.39 1.34
C SER A 32 -14.27 -0.09 1.47
N ASP A 33 -15.29 -0.95 1.49
CA ASP A 33 -15.14 -2.41 1.48
C ASP A 33 -14.71 -2.86 0.07
N ASN A 34 -13.44 -2.63 -0.28
CA ASN A 34 -12.92 -2.84 -1.61
C ASN A 34 -12.28 -4.22 -1.75
N ALA A 35 -12.95 -5.10 -2.49
CA ALA A 35 -12.46 -6.46 -2.75
C ALA A 35 -11.08 -6.51 -3.43
N LYS A 36 -10.66 -5.45 -4.15
CA LYS A 36 -9.32 -5.38 -4.74
C LYS A 36 -8.24 -5.17 -3.67
N PHE A 37 -8.52 -4.39 -2.64
CA PHE A 37 -7.60 -4.22 -1.51
C PHE A 37 -7.42 -5.53 -0.76
N SER A 38 -8.50 -6.25 -0.48
CA SER A 38 -8.40 -7.58 0.13
C SER A 38 -7.63 -8.57 -0.75
N ALA A 39 -7.81 -8.52 -2.07
CA ALA A 39 -7.07 -9.36 -3.01
C ALA A 39 -5.57 -9.00 -3.07
N PHE A 40 -5.25 -7.71 -3.04
CA PHE A 40 -3.87 -7.22 -2.93
C PHE A 40 -3.20 -7.70 -1.65
N VAL A 41 -3.84 -7.49 -0.49
CA VAL A 41 -3.33 -7.93 0.82
C VAL A 41 -3.09 -9.43 0.80
N HIS A 42 -4.04 -10.20 0.28
CA HIS A 42 -3.88 -11.65 0.15
C HIS A 42 -2.67 -12.03 -0.70
N ASP A 43 -2.47 -11.41 -1.86
CA ASP A 43 -1.37 -11.71 -2.77
C ASP A 43 0.00 -11.28 -2.20
N ILE A 44 0.10 -10.07 -1.63
CA ILE A 44 1.39 -9.54 -1.14
C ILE A 44 1.83 -10.29 0.13
N THR A 45 0.91 -10.70 0.99
CA THR A 45 1.22 -11.52 2.18
C THR A 45 1.69 -12.93 1.87
N GLN A 46 1.50 -13.42 0.63
CA GLN A 46 2.15 -14.68 0.19
C GLN A 46 3.65 -14.51 -0.07
N ILE A 47 4.11 -13.27 -0.29
CA ILE A 47 5.51 -12.95 -0.60
C ILE A 47 6.18 -12.35 0.64
N TYR A 48 5.53 -11.35 1.24
CA TYR A 48 5.93 -10.62 2.42
C TYR A 48 4.85 -10.79 3.50
N PRO A 49 4.89 -11.90 4.27
CA PRO A 49 3.92 -12.16 5.33
C PRO A 49 3.85 -11.01 6.34
N ASP A 50 2.64 -10.77 6.85
CA ASP A 50 2.39 -9.80 7.90
C ASP A 50 2.56 -10.46 9.27
N PHE A 51 3.61 -10.06 9.97
CA PHE A 51 3.92 -10.51 11.34
C PHE A 51 3.72 -9.38 12.36
N SER A 52 3.06 -8.28 11.97
CA SER A 52 2.86 -7.11 12.84
C SER A 52 2.07 -7.43 14.12
N GLU A 53 1.15 -8.41 14.07
CA GLU A 53 0.35 -8.87 15.22
C GLU A 53 0.95 -10.07 15.99
N GLU A 54 1.93 -10.79 15.42
CA GLU A 54 2.55 -11.94 16.08
C GLU A 54 3.75 -11.50 16.93
N ASP A 55 3.53 -11.34 18.24
CA ASP A 55 4.51 -10.93 19.26
C ASP A 55 5.69 -11.92 19.45
N GLU A 56 5.83 -12.95 18.62
CA GLU A 56 6.79 -14.05 18.81
C GLU A 56 7.79 -14.16 17.66
N ASP A 57 9.07 -14.11 18.03
CA ASP A 57 10.25 -14.55 17.27
C ASP A 57 10.96 -13.58 16.32
N GLY A 58 10.80 -12.26 16.44
CA GLY A 58 11.82 -11.30 15.97
C GLY A 58 12.17 -11.38 14.47
N ASP A 59 11.30 -11.99 13.66
CA ASP A 59 11.35 -11.90 12.20
C ASP A 59 11.03 -10.46 11.81
N ALA A 60 11.82 -9.93 10.88
CA ALA A 60 11.72 -8.54 10.47
C ALA A 60 10.44 -8.35 9.63
N CYS A 61 9.42 -7.70 10.19
CA CYS A 61 8.19 -7.38 9.48
C CYS A 61 8.36 -6.08 8.69
N VAL A 62 8.12 -6.13 7.38
CA VAL A 62 8.16 -4.93 6.53
C VAL A 62 6.94 -4.02 6.74
N TRP A 63 5.85 -4.55 7.32
CA TRP A 63 4.62 -3.82 7.62
C TRP A 63 4.65 -3.30 9.05
N GLU A 64 4.81 -1.99 9.23
CA GLU A 64 4.95 -1.37 10.56
C GLU A 64 3.59 -1.17 11.25
N GLU A 65 2.54 -0.85 10.48
CA GLU A 65 1.16 -0.73 10.99
C GLU A 65 0.23 -1.85 10.50
N GLY A 66 0.80 -2.94 9.99
CA GLY A 66 0.04 -4.07 9.45
C GLY A 66 -0.67 -3.74 8.13
N LEU A 67 -1.59 -4.62 7.74
CA LEU A 67 -2.35 -4.51 6.47
C LEU A 67 -3.87 -4.41 6.68
N ASP A 68 -4.31 -4.09 7.90
CA ASP A 68 -5.71 -4.04 8.29
C ASP A 68 -6.55 -3.04 7.47
N ASP A 69 -7.86 -3.32 7.38
CA ASP A 69 -8.83 -2.45 6.69
C ASP A 69 -8.97 -1.07 7.35
N GLU A 70 -8.56 -0.91 8.62
CA GLU A 70 -8.58 0.35 9.35
C GLU A 70 -7.62 1.41 8.75
N ALA A 71 -6.59 0.98 8.02
CA ALA A 71 -5.69 1.87 7.28
C ALA A 71 -6.26 2.33 5.92
N SER A 72 -7.56 2.15 5.69
CA SER A 72 -8.23 2.52 4.43
C SER A 72 -9.19 3.69 4.64
N TYR A 73 -9.28 4.56 3.66
CA TYR A 73 -10.25 5.66 3.61
C TYR A 73 -10.73 5.85 2.18
N GLY A 74 -12.05 5.86 2.00
CA GLY A 74 -12.65 5.86 0.66
C GLY A 74 -12.06 4.75 -0.22
N GLU A 75 -11.58 5.13 -1.41
CA GLU A 75 -10.93 4.25 -2.40
C GLU A 75 -9.39 4.28 -2.32
N VAL A 76 -8.84 4.56 -1.13
CA VAL A 76 -7.41 4.57 -0.84
C VAL A 76 -7.10 3.66 0.35
N LYS A 77 -6.01 2.90 0.24
CA LYS A 77 -5.43 2.15 1.35
C LYS A 77 -4.02 2.66 1.61
N GLU A 78 -3.78 3.07 2.85
CA GLU A 78 -2.47 3.48 3.35
C GLU A 78 -1.67 2.25 3.75
N LEU A 79 -0.39 2.20 3.36
CA LEU A 79 0.54 1.14 3.70
C LEU A 79 1.74 1.78 4.38
N VAL A 80 1.97 1.43 5.65
CA VAL A 80 3.12 1.92 6.42
C VAL A 80 4.20 0.84 6.42
N VAL A 81 5.30 1.12 5.75
CA VAL A 81 6.35 0.15 5.47
C VAL A 81 7.69 0.57 6.05
N SER A 82 8.46 -0.40 6.53
CA SER A 82 9.76 -0.20 7.15
C SER A 82 10.81 0.15 6.09
N GLU A 83 11.36 1.36 6.11
CA GLU A 83 12.40 1.84 5.17
C GLU A 83 13.67 0.99 5.24
N ASP A 84 13.97 0.42 6.41
CA ASP A 84 15.14 -0.41 6.64
C ASP A 84 15.00 -1.81 5.99
N LEU A 85 13.78 -2.26 5.69
CA LEU A 85 13.46 -3.58 5.15
C LEU A 85 12.86 -3.55 3.74
N ALA A 86 12.30 -2.41 3.34
CA ALA A 86 11.69 -2.21 2.04
C ALA A 86 12.78 -1.91 0.99
N ASP A 87 13.33 -2.98 0.43
CA ASP A 87 14.29 -2.95 -0.67
C ASP A 87 13.62 -2.83 -2.05
N GLU A 88 14.45 -2.72 -3.10
CA GLU A 88 13.99 -2.59 -4.49
C GLU A 88 13.15 -3.80 -4.94
N ASP A 89 13.47 -5.02 -4.49
CA ASP A 89 12.71 -6.23 -4.79
C ASP A 89 11.33 -6.19 -4.11
N PHE A 90 11.26 -5.69 -2.87
CA PHE A 90 10.00 -5.45 -2.17
C PHE A 90 9.12 -4.45 -2.92
N LEU A 91 9.66 -3.29 -3.30
CA LEU A 91 8.91 -2.28 -4.06
C LEU A 91 8.43 -2.83 -5.41
N ALA A 92 9.28 -3.57 -6.13
CA ALA A 92 8.91 -4.19 -7.40
C ALA A 92 7.79 -5.23 -7.22
N ALA A 93 7.84 -6.04 -6.16
CA ALA A 93 6.78 -6.99 -5.84
C ALA A 93 5.47 -6.27 -5.50
N LEU A 94 5.54 -5.18 -4.72
CA LEU A 94 4.39 -4.40 -4.29
C LEU A 94 3.68 -3.75 -5.50
N ILE A 95 4.45 -3.15 -6.41
CA ILE A 95 3.95 -2.61 -7.67
C ILE A 95 3.33 -3.72 -8.52
N SER A 96 4.02 -4.84 -8.69
CA SER A 96 3.52 -5.93 -9.53
C SER A 96 2.21 -6.52 -8.98
N VAL A 97 2.05 -6.63 -7.66
CA VAL A 97 0.82 -7.12 -7.03
C VAL A 97 -0.29 -6.07 -7.12
N ALA A 98 0.04 -4.78 -6.94
CA ALA A 98 -0.92 -3.69 -7.12
C ALA A 98 -1.48 -3.68 -8.56
N GLU A 99 -0.61 -3.70 -9.57
CA GLU A 99 -1.00 -3.71 -10.98
C GLU A 99 -1.82 -4.95 -11.35
N LYS A 100 -1.43 -6.13 -10.83
CA LYS A 100 -2.19 -7.39 -11.01
C LYS A 100 -3.63 -7.27 -10.51
N ASN A 101 -3.84 -6.54 -9.42
CA ASN A 101 -5.15 -6.32 -8.82
C ASN A 101 -5.88 -5.07 -9.38
N GLY A 102 -5.30 -4.39 -10.37
CA GLY A 102 -5.87 -3.21 -11.01
C GLY A 102 -5.79 -1.95 -10.14
N LEU A 103 -4.83 -1.91 -9.22
CA LEU A 103 -4.58 -0.81 -8.30
C LEU A 103 -3.35 -0.01 -8.74
N LYS A 104 -3.25 1.22 -8.24
CA LYS A 104 -2.09 2.08 -8.44
C LYS A 104 -1.37 2.32 -7.11
N LEU A 105 -0.05 2.35 -7.16
CA LEU A 105 0.80 2.62 -6.01
C LEU A 105 1.48 3.98 -6.18
N TYR A 106 1.33 4.84 -5.18
CA TYR A 106 1.97 6.14 -5.08
C TYR A 106 2.68 6.25 -3.73
N ASP A 107 3.72 7.07 -3.67
CA ASP A 107 4.36 7.41 -2.40
C ASP A 107 3.57 8.52 -1.66
N ALA A 108 3.95 8.80 -0.41
CA ALA A 108 3.35 9.84 0.42
C ALA A 108 3.48 11.26 -0.16
N GLU A 109 4.52 11.50 -0.97
CA GLU A 109 4.73 12.74 -1.72
C GLU A 109 3.97 12.77 -3.06
N GLY A 110 3.19 11.72 -3.37
CA GLY A 110 2.38 11.60 -4.58
C GLY A 110 3.17 11.18 -5.82
N GLU A 111 4.46 10.88 -5.71
CA GLU A 111 5.26 10.41 -6.83
C GLU A 111 4.95 8.93 -7.14
N VAL A 112 4.97 8.59 -8.44
CA VAL A 112 4.81 7.19 -8.85
C VAL A 112 6.06 6.44 -8.42
N VAL A 113 5.87 5.40 -7.61
CA VAL A 113 6.94 4.48 -7.26
C VAL A 113 7.33 3.71 -8.52
N TYR A 114 8.45 4.06 -9.13
CA TYR A 114 9.08 3.26 -10.19
C TYR A 114 10.35 2.62 -9.63
N PRO A 115 10.58 1.31 -9.82
CA PRO A 115 11.92 0.78 -9.71
C PRO A 115 12.74 1.35 -10.88
N GLU A 116 13.91 1.93 -10.58
CA GLU A 116 14.86 2.41 -11.61
C GLU A 116 15.47 1.28 -12.44
#